data_AF-A0A8C4MV40-F1
#
_entry.id   AF-A0A8C4MV40-F1
#
_cell.length_a   1.000
_cell.length_b   1.000
_cell.length_c   1.000
_cell.angle_alpha   90.00
_cell.angle_beta   90.00
_cell.angle_gamma   90.00
#
_symmetry.space_group_name_H-M   'P 1'
#
loop_
_entity.id
_entity.type
_entity.pdbx_description
1 polymer ?
#
loop_
_entity_poly.entity_id
_entity_poly.type
_entity_poly.pdbx_seq_one_letter_code
_entity_poly.pdbx_strand_id
1 'polypeptide(L)'
;VTTAFPSQVRQNYHQDSEAAINRQINLELHVSCVYLSMSFYFDRDDVALKNFAKYFLHQSHEEREHAEKLMKLQNQRGGRIFLQDIKKPDQDDWENGLKAMECALHLEKNVNESLLELHKLATDKNDPHFNVL
;
A
#
# COMPACT_ATOMS: atom_id res chain seq x y z
N VAL A 1 30.97 -11.05 0.45
CA VAL A 1 29.69 -10.34 0.68
C VAL A 1 29.91 -9.40 1.84
N THR A 2 30.07 -8.11 1.57
CA THR A 2 30.37 -7.10 2.60
C THR A 2 29.15 -6.98 3.51
N THR A 3 29.28 -7.36 4.78
CA THR A 3 28.26 -7.09 5.80
C THR A 3 28.14 -5.58 5.93
N ALA A 4 27.17 -4.99 5.24
CA ALA A 4 26.89 -3.56 5.37
C ALA A 4 26.55 -3.29 6.83
N PHE A 5 27.32 -2.40 7.47
CA PHE A 5 27.02 -1.97 8.83
C PHE A 5 25.60 -1.38 8.88
N PRO A 6 24.84 -1.64 9.94
CA PRO A 6 23.50 -1.08 10.09
C PRO A 6 23.57 0.45 10.07
N SER A 7 22.50 1.08 9.60
CA SER A 7 22.38 2.54 9.60
C SER A 7 22.61 3.11 11.00
N GLN A 8 23.32 4.23 11.11
CA GLN A 8 23.64 4.88 12.40
C GLN A 8 22.39 5.28 13.20
N VAL A 9 21.24 5.48 12.54
CA VAL A 9 19.97 5.85 13.18
C VAL A 9 19.11 4.64 13.55
N ARG A 10 19.55 3.41 13.23
CA ARG A 10 18.73 2.22 13.45
C ARG A 10 18.76 1.83 14.93
N GLN A 11 17.61 1.91 15.58
CA GLN A 11 17.41 1.49 16.96
C GLN A 11 16.06 0.79 17.11
N ASN A 12 16.07 -0.39 17.76
CA ASN A 12 14.89 -1.21 18.02
C ASN A 12 14.02 -1.47 16.77
N TYR A 13 14.66 -1.63 15.61
CA TYR A 13 13.97 -1.86 14.33
C TYR A 13 14.41 -3.20 13.73
N HIS A 14 13.60 -4.23 13.94
CA HIS A 14 13.92 -5.60 13.54
C HIS A 14 13.92 -5.75 12.00
N GLN A 15 14.73 -6.67 11.47
CA GLN A 15 14.82 -6.91 10.03
C GLN A 15 13.48 -7.41 9.44
N ASP A 16 12.76 -8.24 10.18
CA ASP A 16 11.40 -8.67 9.81
C ASP A 16 10.44 -7.48 9.63
N SER A 17 10.49 -6.48 10.52
CA SER A 17 9.68 -5.26 10.41
C SER A 17 10.06 -4.43 9.18
N GLU A 18 11.37 -4.31 8.90
CA GLU A 18 11.87 -3.65 7.70
C GLU A 18 11.39 -4.33 6.41
N ALA A 19 11.43 -5.67 6.37
CA ALA A 19 10.94 -6.45 5.24
C ALA A 19 9.42 -6.34 5.11
N ALA A 20 8.69 -6.31 6.22
CA ALA A 20 7.24 -6.19 6.24
C ALA A 20 6.77 -4.80 5.78
N ILE A 21 7.46 -3.72 6.17
CA ILE A 21 7.21 -2.37 5.64
C ILE A 21 7.45 -2.32 4.13
N ASN A 22 8.51 -2.94 3.60
CA ASN A 22 8.73 -3.02 2.15
C ASN A 22 7.58 -3.75 1.42
N ARG A 23 7.02 -4.81 2.02
CA ARG A 23 5.84 -5.50 1.47
C ARG A 23 4.61 -4.61 1.50
N GLN A 24 4.36 -3.92 2.62
CA GLN A 24 3.22 -3.00 2.73
C GLN A 24 3.32 -1.86 1.72
N ILE A 25 4.50 -1.26 1.54
CA ILE A 25 4.75 -0.23 0.52
C ILE A 25 4.32 -0.72 -0.88
N ASN A 26 4.70 -1.94 -1.26
CA ASN A 26 4.31 -2.48 -2.56
C ASN A 26 2.81 -2.79 -2.65
N LEU A 27 2.19 -3.22 -1.55
CA LEU A 27 0.74 -3.41 -1.48
C LEU A 27 -0.02 -2.09 -1.69
N GLU A 28 0.34 -1.02 -0.99
CA GLU A 28 -0.32 0.29 -1.17
C GLU A 28 -0.15 0.83 -2.61
N LEU A 29 1.03 0.63 -3.21
CA LEU A 29 1.27 0.99 -4.62
C LEU A 29 0.43 0.16 -5.59
N HIS A 30 0.24 -1.14 -5.30
CA HIS A 30 -0.63 -1.99 -6.08
C HIS A 30 -2.10 -1.55 -5.98
N VAL A 31 -2.59 -1.28 -4.77
CA VAL A 31 -3.97 -0.79 -4.55
C VAL A 31 -4.18 0.57 -5.22
N SER A 32 -3.20 1.48 -5.13
CA SER A 32 -3.20 2.73 -5.90
C SER A 32 -3.37 2.50 -7.40
N CYS A 33 -2.66 1.52 -7.97
CA CYS A 33 -2.77 1.15 -9.38
C CYS A 33 -4.15 0.54 -9.72
N VAL A 34 -4.73 -0.27 -8.83
CA VAL A 34 -6.08 -0.82 -8.99
C VAL A 34 -7.13 0.28 -9.00
N TYR A 35 -7.07 1.23 -8.06
CA TYR A 35 -7.98 2.37 -8.04
C TYR A 35 -7.83 3.28 -9.26
N LEU A 36 -6.60 3.42 -9.79
CA LEU A 36 -6.37 4.14 -11.03
C LEU A 36 -7.08 3.46 -12.21
N SER A 37 -6.99 2.14 -12.31
CA SER A 37 -7.71 1.36 -13.34
C SER A 37 -9.23 1.55 -13.22
N MET A 38 -9.79 1.45 -12.01
CA MET A 38 -11.21 1.71 -11.77
C MET A 38 -11.62 3.12 -12.20
N SER A 39 -10.82 4.13 -11.85
CA SER A 39 -11.10 5.52 -12.22
C SER A 39 -11.25 5.70 -13.73
N PHE A 40 -10.28 5.20 -14.51
CA PHE A 40 -10.29 5.32 -15.96
C PHE A 40 -11.32 4.43 -16.64
N TYR A 41 -11.76 3.34 -16.01
CA TYR A 41 -12.92 2.58 -16.48
C TYR A 41 -14.20 3.43 -16.42
N PHE A 42 -14.45 4.12 -15.30
CA PHE A 42 -15.64 4.97 -15.17
C PHE A 42 -15.60 6.26 -15.99
N ASP A 43 -14.42 6.64 -16.50
CA ASP A 43 -14.22 7.80 -17.38
C ASP A 43 -14.44 7.50 -18.87
N ARG A 44 -14.55 6.22 -19.26
CA ARG A 44 -14.87 5.82 -20.65
C ARG A 44 -16.19 6.41 -21.11
N ASP A 45 -16.32 6.68 -22.41
CA ASP A 45 -17.52 7.26 -23.01
C ASP A 45 -18.75 6.33 -22.93
N ASP A 46 -18.53 5.02 -22.88
CA ASP A 46 -19.58 4.00 -22.78
C ASP A 46 -20.00 3.66 -21.33
N VAL A 47 -19.30 4.18 -20.33
CA VAL A 47 -19.66 4.07 -18.90
C VAL A 47 -20.09 5.43 -18.32
N ALA A 48 -19.28 6.46 -18.55
CA ALA A 48 -19.55 7.89 -18.30
C ALA A 48 -20.00 8.28 -16.87
N LEU A 49 -19.56 7.56 -15.84
CA LEU A 49 -19.90 7.83 -14.43
C LEU A 49 -18.83 8.72 -13.76
N LYS A 50 -18.82 10.01 -14.12
CA LYS A 50 -17.80 10.99 -13.69
C LYS A 50 -17.53 11.05 -12.19
N ASN A 51 -18.54 10.84 -11.34
CA ASN A 51 -18.36 10.89 -9.89
C ASN A 51 -17.67 9.62 -9.35
N PHE A 52 -17.91 8.46 -9.96
CA PHE A 52 -17.15 7.24 -9.65
C PHE A 52 -15.70 7.39 -10.11
N ALA A 53 -15.47 7.93 -11.32
CA ALA A 53 -14.13 8.21 -11.83
C ALA A 53 -13.33 9.12 -10.87
N LYS A 54 -13.95 10.22 -10.42
CA LYS A 54 -13.34 11.14 -9.44
C LYS A 54 -13.08 10.48 -8.08
N TYR A 55 -14.03 9.69 -7.58
CA TYR A 55 -13.89 8.99 -6.30
C TYR A 55 -12.69 8.05 -6.34
N PHE A 56 -12.61 7.15 -7.33
CA PHE A 56 -11.49 6.22 -7.41
C PHE A 56 -10.16 6.89 -7.75
N LEU A 57 -10.15 8.01 -8.49
CA LEU A 57 -8.93 8.79 -8.69
C LEU A 57 -8.41 9.35 -7.36
N HIS A 58 -9.31 9.84 -6.51
CA HIS A 58 -8.96 10.34 -5.19
C HIS A 58 -8.40 9.21 -4.31
N GLN A 59 -9.06 8.05 -4.25
CA GLN A 59 -8.55 6.87 -3.51
C GLN A 59 -7.18 6.41 -4.03
N SER A 60 -6.97 6.38 -5.35
CA SER A 60 -5.66 6.07 -5.95
C SER A 60 -4.56 6.99 -5.44
N HIS A 61 -4.85 8.28 -5.29
CA HIS A 61 -3.89 9.25 -4.75
C HIS A 61 -3.65 9.04 -3.24
N GLU A 62 -4.69 8.78 -2.45
CA GLU A 62 -4.56 8.50 -1.01
C GLU A 62 -3.68 7.28 -0.74
N GLU A 63 -3.87 6.19 -1.48
CA GLU A 63 -3.02 4.99 -1.31
C GLU A 63 -1.57 5.22 -1.72
N ARG A 64 -1.34 6.07 -2.73
CA ARG A 64 0.03 6.49 -3.05
C ARG A 64 0.64 7.31 -1.93
N GLU A 65 -0.13 8.18 -1.28
CA GLU A 65 0.34 8.89 -0.09
C GLU A 65 0.61 7.95 1.09
N HIS A 66 -0.19 6.90 1.28
CA HIS A 66 0.08 5.85 2.28
C HIS A 66 1.43 5.16 2.01
N ALA A 67 1.68 4.74 0.76
CA ALA A 67 2.96 4.17 0.37
C ALA A 67 4.14 5.11 0.67
N GLU A 68 4.03 6.39 0.33
CA GLU A 68 5.06 7.40 0.58
C GLU A 68 5.31 7.65 2.07
N LYS A 69 4.24 7.63 2.90
CA LYS A 69 4.38 7.74 4.36
C LYS A 69 5.15 6.55 4.93
N LEU A 70 4.90 5.33 4.46
CA LEU A 70 5.64 4.13 4.85
C LEU A 70 7.09 4.18 4.38
N MET A 71 7.37 4.68 3.17
CA MET A 71 8.75 4.91 2.70
C MET A 71 9.50 5.91 3.60
N LYS A 72 8.84 6.99 4.01
CA LYS A 72 9.43 7.96 4.95
C LYS A 72 9.72 7.30 6.31
N LEU A 73 8.78 6.52 6.84
CA LEU A 73 8.97 5.74 8.07
C LEU A 73 10.17 4.78 7.96
N GLN A 74 10.27 4.03 6.86
CA GLN A 74 11.37 3.10 6.61
C GLN A 74 12.73 3.80 6.73
N ASN A 75 12.87 4.96 6.09
CA ASN A 75 14.10 5.75 6.15
C ASN A 75 14.35 6.34 7.54
N GLN A 76 13.31 6.83 8.22
CA GLN A 76 13.40 7.38 9.58
C GLN A 76 13.91 6.33 10.57
N ARG A 77 13.50 5.07 10.44
CA ARG A 77 13.93 3.95 11.30
C ARG A 77 15.28 3.35 10.91
N GLY A 78 15.93 3.88 9.86
CA GLY A 78 17.23 3.41 9.37
C GLY A 78 17.16 2.13 8.55
N GLY A 79 15.97 1.76 8.04
CA GLY A 79 15.79 0.69 7.08
C GLY A 79 16.23 1.08 5.66
N ARG A 80 16.04 0.15 4.72
CA ARG A 80 16.28 0.33 3.28
C ARG A 80 15.02 -0.03 2.51
N ILE A 81 14.68 0.85 1.57
CA ILE A 81 13.53 0.64 0.67
C ILE A 81 13.99 -0.25 -0.48
N PHE A 82 13.25 -1.34 -0.71
CA PHE A 82 13.45 -2.24 -1.85
C PHE A 82 12.15 -2.37 -2.63
N LEU A 83 11.96 -1.48 -3.61
CA LEU A 83 10.78 -1.53 -4.47
C LEU A 83 10.79 -2.81 -5.29
N GLN A 84 9.61 -3.40 -5.43
CA GLN A 84 9.33 -4.54 -6.31
C GLN A 84 8.40 -4.09 -7.42
N ASP A 85 8.22 -4.95 -8.43
CA ASP A 85 7.25 -4.73 -9.49
C ASP A 85 5.86 -4.48 -8.90
N ILE A 86 5.18 -3.46 -9.41
CA ILE A 86 3.77 -3.22 -9.11
C ILE A 86 2.98 -4.08 -10.08
N LYS A 87 2.35 -5.14 -9.57
CA LYS A 87 1.51 -6.00 -10.41
C LYS A 87 0.36 -5.19 -10.97
N LYS A 88 0.06 -5.41 -12.25
CA LYS A 88 -1.17 -4.87 -12.84
C LYS A 88 -2.40 -5.41 -12.09
N PRO A 89 -3.53 -4.69 -12.10
CA PRO A 89 -4.79 -5.21 -11.61
C PRO A 89 -5.17 -6.53 -12.31
N ASP A 90 -5.86 -7.42 -11.60
CA ASP A 90 -6.27 -8.71 -12.15
C ASP A 90 -7.33 -8.58 -13.26
N GLN A 91 -8.02 -7.44 -13.31
CA GLN A 91 -9.05 -7.14 -14.30
C GLN A 91 -8.95 -5.69 -14.81
N ASP A 92 -9.25 -5.53 -16.10
CA ASP A 92 -9.25 -4.25 -16.81
C ASP A 92 -10.69 -3.72 -17.06
N ASP A 93 -11.69 -4.60 -16.90
CA ASP A 93 -13.12 -4.29 -16.96
C ASP A 93 -13.74 -4.49 -15.57
N TRP A 94 -14.50 -3.50 -15.10
CA TRP A 94 -15.09 -3.48 -13.76
C TRP A 94 -16.60 -3.72 -13.78
N GLU A 95 -17.18 -4.02 -14.94
CA GLU A 95 -18.59 -4.32 -15.23
C GLU A 95 -19.56 -3.18 -14.90
N ASN A 96 -19.64 -2.77 -13.63
CA ASN A 96 -20.54 -1.73 -13.14
C ASN A 96 -20.06 -1.18 -11.79
N GLY A 97 -20.73 -0.11 -11.32
CA GLY A 97 -20.42 0.53 -10.04
C GLY A 97 -20.49 -0.40 -8.84
N LEU A 98 -21.44 -1.34 -8.80
CA LEU A 98 -21.58 -2.27 -7.67
C LEU A 98 -20.38 -3.22 -7.60
N LYS A 99 -19.98 -3.80 -8.73
CA LYS A 99 -18.82 -4.70 -8.81
C LYS A 99 -17.50 -4.01 -8.47
N ALA A 100 -17.31 -2.79 -8.95
CA ALA A 100 -16.14 -1.99 -8.57
C ALA A 100 -16.08 -1.73 -7.05
N MET A 101 -17.21 -1.37 -6.42
CA MET A 101 -17.27 -1.13 -4.98
C MET A 101 -17.10 -2.42 -4.15
N GLU A 102 -17.64 -3.55 -4.60
CA GLU A 102 -17.41 -4.86 -3.98
C GLU A 102 -15.91 -5.22 -3.99
N CYS A 103 -15.23 -4.98 -5.12
CA CYS A 103 -13.80 -5.19 -5.23
C CYS A 103 -13.00 -4.22 -4.35
N ALA A 104 -13.33 -2.93 -4.35
CA ALA A 104 -12.72 -1.93 -3.48
C ALA A 104 -12.82 -2.34 -2.01
N LEU A 105 -14.02 -2.76 -1.54
CA LEU A 105 -14.21 -3.24 -0.18
C LEU A 105 -13.34 -4.46 0.15
N HIS A 106 -13.14 -5.37 -0.80
CA HIS A 106 -12.26 -6.51 -0.59
C HIS A 106 -10.79 -6.10 -0.51
N LEU A 107 -10.35 -5.18 -1.36
CA LEU A 107 -8.99 -4.63 -1.34
C LEU A 107 -8.69 -3.95 0.00
N GLU A 108 -9.59 -3.09 0.49
CA GLU A 108 -9.44 -2.41 1.77
C GLU A 108 -9.36 -3.39 2.95
N LYS A 109 -10.15 -4.47 2.92
CA LYS A 109 -10.05 -5.52 3.95
C LYS A 109 -8.69 -6.21 3.94
N ASN A 110 -8.14 -6.48 2.76
CA ASN A 110 -6.84 -7.13 2.60
C ASN A 110 -5.69 -6.19 3.06
N VAL A 111 -5.77 -4.91 2.72
CA VAL A 111 -4.83 -3.88 3.22
C VAL A 111 -4.88 -3.81 4.74
N ASN A 112 -6.08 -3.70 5.31
CA ASN A 112 -6.26 -3.64 6.75
C ASN A 112 -5.76 -4.90 7.47
N GLU A 113 -6.02 -6.10 6.93
CA GLU A 113 -5.48 -7.35 7.50
C GLU A 113 -3.95 -7.36 7.47
N SER A 114 -3.34 -6.90 6.38
CA SER A 114 -1.87 -6.76 6.28
C SER A 114 -1.32 -5.77 7.33
N LEU A 115 -2.01 -4.65 7.57
CA LEU A 115 -1.66 -3.70 8.62
C LEU A 115 -1.77 -4.29 10.03
N LEU A 116 -2.81 -5.10 10.30
CA LEU A 116 -2.98 -5.79 11.58
C LEU A 116 -1.84 -6.78 11.84
N GLU A 117 -1.46 -7.58 10.84
CA GLU A 117 -0.32 -8.51 10.97
C GLU A 117 1.01 -7.76 11.13
N LEU A 118 1.16 -6.61 10.48
CA LEU A 118 2.32 -5.75 10.63
C LEU A 118 2.41 -5.15 12.04
N HIS A 119 1.29 -4.70 12.61
CA HIS A 119 1.21 -4.20 13.99
C HIS A 119 1.50 -5.32 15.02
N LYS A 120 0.96 -6.51 14.79
CA LYS A 120 1.25 -7.69 15.61
C LYS A 120 2.73 -8.04 15.59
N LEU A 121 3.36 -8.04 14.41
CA LEU A 121 4.80 -8.26 14.28
C LEU A 121 5.59 -7.22 15.09
N ALA A 122 5.22 -5.95 15.03
CA ALA A 122 5.88 -4.91 15.82
C ALA A 122 5.72 -5.13 17.34
N THR A 123 4.54 -5.58 17.77
CA THR A 123 4.28 -5.97 19.16
C THR A 123 5.19 -7.12 19.58
N ASP A 124 5.26 -8.19 18.78
CA ASP A 124 6.10 -9.36 19.04
C ASP A 124 7.61 -9.02 19.10
N LYS A 125 8.04 -7.98 18.37
CA LYS A 125 9.41 -7.49 18.38
C LYS A 125 9.67 -6.40 19.41
N ASN A 126 8.69 -6.06 20.26
CA ASN A 126 8.77 -5.00 21.26
C ASN A 126 9.17 -3.65 20.66
N ASP A 127 8.59 -3.27 19.51
CA ASP A 127 8.82 -1.96 18.88
C ASP A 127 7.65 -0.99 19.13
N PRO A 128 7.62 -0.27 20.26
CA PRO A 128 6.52 0.62 20.63
C PRO A 128 6.46 1.90 19.78
N HIS A 129 7.54 2.26 19.08
CA HIS A 129 7.55 3.42 18.17
C HIS A 129 6.91 3.06 16.82
N PHE A 130 6.68 1.78 16.56
CA PHE A 130 6.08 1.34 15.33
C PHE A 130 4.60 1.72 15.29
N ASN A 131 4.33 2.90 14.73
CA ASN A 131 2.99 3.41 14.51
C ASN A 131 2.73 3.35 13.02
N VAL A 132 1.87 2.42 12.60
CA VAL A 132 1.41 2.32 11.22
C VAL A 132 0.09 3.05 11.16
N LEU A 133 0.11 4.21 10.50
CA LEU A 133 -1.00 5.10 10.14
C LEU A 133 -2.23 5.09 11.08
#